data_AF-A0A1G9UJN6-F1
#
_entry.id   AF-A0A1G9UJN6-F1
#
_cell.length_a   1.000
_cell.length_b   1.000
_cell.length_c   1.000
_cell.angle_alpha   90.00
_cell.angle_beta   90.00
_cell.angle_gamma   90.00
#
_symmetry.space_group_name_H-M   'P 1'
#
loop_
_entity.id
_entity.type
_entity.pdbx_description
1 polymer ?
#
loop_
_entity_poly.entity_id
_entity_poly.type
_entity_poly.pdbx_seq_one_letter_code
_entity_poly.pdbx_strand_id
1 'polypeptide(L)'
;AHLRRYFVEALPKDTKSPSATFASQGITYCNKLFEIERTLTDLRGEKRKIARLKQEKPVLDVFWAWVESARDTLLPKSKSAEAVHYALNHKKELMNYLLDGNCAISNNLIENSIRPFTVGRRNWLFSGSPRGAAASAIVYSIVETAKVNGLNPYKYLKFVFSELPGVQFEQHPEFLEDYLPWNNEVQQLCK
;
A
#
# COMPACT_ATOMS: atom_id res chain seq x y z
N ALA A 1 3.00 -6.53 4.48
CA ALA A 1 4.41 -6.83 4.16
C ALA A 1 5.32 -6.67 5.39
N HIS A 2 5.33 -5.50 6.03
CA HIS A 2 6.11 -5.21 7.24
C HIS A 2 5.88 -6.19 8.38
N LEU A 3 4.62 -6.46 8.76
CA LEU A 3 4.30 -7.44 9.80
C LEU A 3 4.95 -8.81 9.54
N ARG A 4 4.86 -9.32 8.31
CA ARG A 4 5.50 -10.58 7.91
C ARG A 4 7.01 -10.53 8.08
N ARG A 5 7.65 -9.38 7.78
CA ARG A 5 9.09 -9.19 7.94
C ARG A 5 9.51 -9.32 9.41
N TYR A 6 8.77 -8.76 10.36
CA TYR A 6 9.05 -8.94 11.79
C TYR A 6 9.03 -10.42 12.20
N PHE A 7 8.06 -11.20 11.71
CA PHE A 7 8.05 -12.64 11.97
C PHE A 7 9.21 -13.38 11.28
N VAL A 8 9.64 -12.96 10.08
CA VAL A 8 10.83 -13.51 9.41
C VAL A 8 12.10 -13.21 10.21
N GLU A 9 12.27 -11.99 10.71
CA GLU A 9 13.41 -11.61 11.55
C GLU A 9 13.42 -12.32 12.91
N ALA A 10 12.27 -12.85 13.35
CA ALA A 10 12.14 -13.67 14.54
C ALA A 10 12.45 -15.16 14.34
N LEU A 11 12.74 -15.61 13.11
CA LEU A 11 13.15 -16.99 12.87
C LEU A 11 14.53 -17.28 13.46
N PRO A 12 14.74 -18.43 14.13
CA PRO A 12 16.06 -18.81 14.64
C PRO A 12 17.00 -19.16 13.49
N LYS A 13 18.28 -18.77 13.59
CA LYS A 13 19.30 -19.11 12.59
C LYS A 13 19.72 -20.59 12.62
N ASP A 14 19.63 -21.25 13.78
CA ASP A 14 20.26 -22.56 14.05
C ASP A 14 19.28 -23.73 14.28
N THR A 15 18.05 -23.69 13.73
CA THR A 15 17.08 -24.79 13.94
C THR A 15 16.95 -25.72 12.73
N LYS A 16 17.02 -27.03 12.99
CA LYS A 16 16.84 -28.11 11.99
C LYS A 16 15.42 -28.16 11.39
N SER A 17 14.44 -27.49 11.98
CA SER A 17 13.09 -27.34 11.44
C SER A 17 12.49 -25.99 11.84
N PRO A 18 12.67 -24.94 11.02
CA PRO A 18 12.08 -23.62 11.26
C PRO A 18 10.54 -23.64 11.31
N SER A 19 9.91 -24.66 10.70
CA SER A 19 8.46 -24.77 10.50
C SER A 19 7.63 -24.96 11.76
N ALA A 20 8.23 -25.37 12.89
CA ALA A 20 7.51 -25.57 14.15
C ALA A 20 7.57 -24.36 15.11
N THR A 21 8.16 -23.24 14.69
CA THR A 21 8.37 -22.07 15.56
C THR A 21 7.16 -21.11 15.54
N PHE A 22 6.96 -20.37 16.64
CA PHE A 22 5.97 -19.29 16.74
C PHE A 22 6.08 -18.29 15.57
N ALA A 23 7.31 -17.90 15.23
CA ALA A 23 7.62 -17.03 14.11
C ALA A 23 7.15 -17.63 12.77
N SER A 24 7.39 -18.93 12.53
CA SER A 24 6.91 -19.59 11.32
C SER A 24 5.39 -19.63 11.24
N GLN A 25 4.68 -19.81 12.35
CA GLN A 25 3.22 -19.76 12.36
C GLN A 25 2.69 -18.37 11.96
N GLY A 26 3.31 -17.29 12.46
CA GLY A 26 3.00 -15.92 12.04
C GLY A 26 3.20 -15.68 10.54
N ILE A 27 4.29 -16.23 9.98
CA ILE A 27 4.56 -16.19 8.53
C ILE A 27 3.47 -16.96 7.76
N THR A 28 3.04 -18.13 8.25
CA THR A 28 1.99 -18.94 7.62
C THR A 28 0.67 -18.18 7.54
N TYR A 29 0.25 -17.49 8.61
CA TYR A 29 -0.93 -16.63 8.57
C TYR A 29 -0.80 -15.53 7.50
N CYS A 30 0.35 -14.85 7.46
CA CYS A 30 0.59 -13.82 6.45
C CYS A 30 0.54 -14.38 5.03
N ASN A 31 1.20 -15.51 4.78
CA ASN A 31 1.22 -16.16 3.47
C ASN A 31 -0.19 -16.55 3.03
N LYS A 32 -1.01 -17.12 3.93
CA LYS A 32 -2.40 -17.47 3.64
C LYS A 32 -3.24 -16.27 3.19
N LEU A 33 -3.06 -15.11 3.80
CA LEU A 33 -3.73 -13.88 3.37
C LEU A 33 -3.29 -13.47 1.95
N PHE A 34 -1.98 -13.52 1.65
CA PHE A 34 -1.48 -13.23 0.30
C PHE A 34 -1.88 -14.29 -0.75
N GLU A 35 -2.09 -15.54 -0.35
CA GLU A 35 -2.67 -16.58 -1.20
C GLU A 35 -4.11 -16.26 -1.58
N ILE A 36 -4.93 -15.87 -0.59
CA ILE A 36 -6.32 -15.45 -0.85
C ILE A 36 -6.32 -14.22 -1.76
N GLU A 37 -5.56 -13.17 -1.45
CA GLU A 37 -5.51 -11.95 -2.27
C GLU A 37 -5.18 -12.20 -3.74
N ARG A 38 -4.27 -13.15 -4.03
CA ARG A 38 -3.94 -13.53 -5.41
C ARG A 38 -5.16 -14.01 -6.19
N THR A 39 -6.10 -14.70 -5.53
CA THR A 39 -7.36 -15.15 -6.14
C THR A 39 -8.38 -14.03 -6.35
N LEU A 40 -8.19 -12.87 -5.69
CA LEU A 40 -9.11 -11.74 -5.72
C LEU A 40 -8.66 -10.60 -6.65
N THR A 41 -7.52 -10.77 -7.32
CA THR A 41 -6.87 -9.72 -8.13
C THR A 41 -7.78 -9.17 -9.23
N ASP A 42 -8.57 -10.02 -9.89
CA ASP A 42 -9.43 -9.62 -11.02
C ASP A 42 -10.80 -9.06 -10.59
N LEU A 43 -11.10 -9.06 -9.29
CA LEU A 43 -12.37 -8.54 -8.78
C LEU A 43 -12.34 -7.01 -8.68
N ARG A 44 -13.47 -6.37 -9.04
CA ARG A 44 -13.73 -4.96 -8.74
C ARG A 44 -13.78 -4.71 -7.23
N GLY A 45 -13.47 -3.48 -6.79
CA GLY A 45 -13.36 -3.10 -5.37
C GLY A 45 -14.51 -3.58 -4.48
N GLU A 46 -15.77 -3.39 -4.87
CA GLU A 46 -16.92 -3.85 -4.08
C GLU A 46 -16.96 -5.37 -3.89
N LYS A 47 -16.80 -6.12 -4.99
CA LYS A 47 -16.77 -7.60 -4.97
C LYS A 47 -15.55 -8.11 -4.20
N ARG A 48 -14.39 -7.45 -4.37
CA ARG A 48 -13.18 -7.77 -3.63
C ARG A 48 -13.40 -7.59 -2.14
N LYS A 49 -13.98 -6.49 -1.70
CA LYS A 49 -14.33 -6.24 -0.28
C LYS A 49 -15.21 -7.37 0.29
N ILE A 50 -16.28 -7.74 -0.40
CA ILE A 50 -17.16 -8.84 0.05
C ILE A 50 -16.38 -10.15 0.16
N ALA A 51 -15.54 -10.47 -0.83
CA ALA A 51 -14.73 -11.69 -0.82
C ALA A 51 -13.71 -11.70 0.34
N ARG A 52 -13.06 -10.56 0.62
CA ARG A 52 -12.15 -10.40 1.78
C ARG A 52 -12.87 -10.65 3.10
N LEU A 53 -14.05 -10.04 3.29
CA LEU A 53 -14.85 -10.25 4.50
C LEU A 53 -15.30 -11.71 4.66
N LYS A 54 -15.48 -12.44 3.57
CA LYS A 54 -15.85 -13.87 3.61
C LYS A 54 -14.65 -14.79 3.86
N GLN A 55 -13.49 -14.51 3.25
CA GLN A 55 -12.36 -15.43 3.20
C GLN A 55 -11.20 -15.04 4.13
N GLU A 56 -10.85 -13.76 4.19
CA GLU A 56 -9.70 -13.26 4.94
C GLU A 56 -10.05 -12.89 6.37
N LYS A 57 -11.24 -12.31 6.60
CA LYS A 57 -11.68 -11.93 7.95
C LYS A 57 -11.64 -13.09 8.95
N PRO A 58 -12.10 -14.31 8.63
CA PRO A 58 -11.95 -15.45 9.54
C PRO A 58 -10.49 -15.81 9.84
N VAL A 59 -9.60 -15.70 8.85
CA VAL A 59 -8.15 -15.93 9.04
C VAL A 59 -7.55 -14.87 9.96
N LEU A 60 -7.94 -13.61 9.76
CA LEU A 60 -7.52 -12.48 10.60
C LEU A 60 -8.03 -12.63 12.02
N ASP A 61 -9.27 -13.07 12.23
CA ASP A 61 -9.83 -13.26 13.57
C ASP A 61 -9.05 -14.31 14.37
N VAL A 62 -8.74 -15.44 13.73
CA VAL A 62 -7.90 -16.48 14.34
C VAL A 62 -6.48 -15.96 14.58
N PHE A 63 -5.90 -15.23 13.61
CA PHE A 63 -4.58 -14.62 13.76
C PHE A 63 -4.53 -13.65 14.95
N TRP A 64 -5.52 -12.76 15.10
CA TRP A 64 -5.56 -11.79 16.18
C TRP A 64 -5.74 -12.43 17.54
N ALA A 65 -6.64 -13.43 17.66
CA ALA A 65 -6.78 -14.20 18.89
C ALA A 65 -5.45 -14.91 19.26
N TRP A 66 -4.76 -15.47 18.28
CA TRP A 66 -3.46 -16.10 18.48
C TRP A 66 -2.38 -15.10 18.94
N VAL A 67 -2.26 -13.95 18.28
CA VAL A 67 -1.31 -12.88 18.67
C VAL A 67 -1.60 -12.35 20.08
N GLU A 68 -2.88 -12.13 20.40
CA GLU A 68 -3.30 -11.66 21.73
C GLU A 68 -2.97 -12.67 22.83
N SER A 69 -3.22 -13.97 22.57
CA SER A 69 -2.86 -15.03 23.53
C SER A 69 -1.36 -15.14 23.79
N ALA A 70 -0.54 -14.73 22.82
CA ALA A 70 0.92 -14.81 22.90
C ALA A 70 1.56 -13.63 23.64
N ARG A 71 0.80 -12.56 23.90
CA ARG A 71 1.30 -11.30 24.46
C ARG A 71 2.06 -11.49 25.77
N ASP A 72 1.48 -12.26 26.69
CA ASP A 72 2.02 -12.42 28.04
C ASP A 72 2.89 -13.68 28.20
N THR A 73 2.95 -14.53 27.17
CA THR A 73 3.75 -15.77 27.18
C THR A 73 5.16 -15.59 26.64
N LEU A 74 5.40 -14.53 25.86
CA LEU A 74 6.67 -14.30 25.19
C LEU A 74 7.62 -13.48 26.04
N LEU A 75 8.91 -13.81 25.98
CA LEU A 75 9.96 -13.03 26.63
C LEU A 75 9.96 -11.58 26.09
N PRO A 76 9.84 -10.55 26.95
CA PRO A 76 9.61 -9.16 26.55
C PRO A 76 10.63 -8.53 25.58
N LYS A 77 11.83 -9.11 25.45
CA LYS A 77 12.90 -8.64 24.56
C LYS A 77 13.22 -9.60 23.41
N SER A 78 12.40 -10.62 23.22
CA SER A 78 12.57 -11.55 22.09
C SER A 78 12.09 -10.91 20.79
N LYS A 79 12.66 -11.34 19.66
CA LYS A 79 12.19 -10.93 18.33
C LYS A 79 10.74 -11.32 18.06
N SER A 80 10.28 -12.44 18.62
CA SER A 80 8.86 -12.83 18.57
C SER A 80 7.97 -11.86 19.32
N ALA A 81 8.39 -11.38 20.51
CA ALA A 81 7.65 -10.36 21.25
C ALA A 81 7.62 -9.02 20.49
N GLU A 82 8.71 -8.64 19.82
CA GLU A 82 8.75 -7.46 18.96
C GLU A 82 7.74 -7.56 17.80
N ALA A 83 7.64 -8.73 17.15
CA ALA A 83 6.66 -8.98 16.10
C ALA A 83 5.21 -8.91 16.60
N VAL A 84 4.92 -9.51 17.75
CA VAL A 84 3.60 -9.45 18.41
C VAL A 84 3.25 -8.02 18.80
N HIS A 85 4.19 -7.29 19.38
CA HIS A 85 3.97 -5.90 19.77
C HIS A 85 3.68 -5.02 18.56
N TYR A 86 4.45 -5.18 17.48
CA TYR A 86 4.19 -4.49 16.21
C TYR A 86 2.79 -4.82 15.67
N ALA A 87 2.40 -6.10 15.67
CA ALA A 87 1.07 -6.53 15.22
C ALA A 87 -0.05 -5.86 16.02
N LEU A 88 0.04 -5.89 17.35
CA LEU A 88 -0.99 -5.35 18.24
C LEU A 88 -1.10 -3.83 18.14
N ASN A 89 0.04 -3.12 18.10
CA ASN A 89 0.06 -1.66 17.99
C ASN A 89 -0.53 -1.15 16.67
N HIS A 90 -0.43 -1.96 15.60
CA HIS A 90 -0.90 -1.60 14.26
C HIS A 90 -2.15 -2.37 13.84
N LYS A 91 -2.87 -3.01 14.78
CA LYS A 91 -4.02 -3.86 14.48
C LYS A 91 -5.08 -3.11 13.67
N LYS A 92 -5.39 -1.87 14.05
CA LYS A 92 -6.40 -1.06 13.37
C LYS A 92 -5.98 -0.79 11.92
N GLU A 93 -4.75 -0.33 11.73
CA GLU A 93 -4.19 0.03 10.43
C GLU A 93 -4.07 -1.18 9.49
N LEU A 94 -3.64 -2.32 10.04
CA LEU A 94 -3.52 -3.58 9.30
C LEU A 94 -4.87 -4.15 8.86
N MET A 95 -5.98 -3.70 9.44
CA MET A 95 -7.34 -4.09 9.07
C MET A 95 -8.02 -3.10 8.12
N ASN A 96 -7.47 -1.90 7.91
CA ASN A 96 -8.12 -0.84 7.13
C ASN A 96 -8.38 -1.23 5.67
N TYR A 97 -7.55 -2.10 5.07
CA TYR A 97 -7.75 -2.56 3.68
C TYR A 97 -9.03 -3.40 3.49
N LEU A 98 -9.68 -3.83 4.56
CA LEU A 98 -10.99 -4.48 4.51
C LEU A 98 -12.14 -3.48 4.36
N LEU A 99 -11.90 -2.19 4.62
CA LEU A 99 -12.92 -1.14 4.53
C LEU A 99 -13.24 -0.79 3.07
N ASP A 100 -12.25 -0.88 2.19
CA ASP A 100 -12.37 -0.65 0.75
C ASP A 100 -11.55 -1.68 -0.04
N GLY A 101 -12.20 -2.38 -0.97
CA GLY A 101 -11.54 -3.38 -1.82
C GLY A 101 -10.57 -2.80 -2.86
N ASN A 102 -10.56 -1.47 -3.06
CA ASN A 102 -9.56 -0.79 -3.88
C ASN A 102 -8.22 -0.63 -3.15
N CYS A 103 -8.22 -0.71 -1.81
CA CYS A 103 -6.99 -0.69 -1.04
C CYS A 103 -6.18 -1.98 -1.23
N ALA A 104 -4.87 -1.83 -1.42
CA ALA A 104 -3.95 -2.96 -1.43
C ALA A 104 -3.67 -3.46 0.00
N ILE A 105 -3.56 -4.78 0.19
CA ILE A 105 -3.18 -5.42 1.47
C ILE A 105 -1.76 -5.02 1.94
N SER A 106 -0.93 -4.52 1.02
CA SER A 106 0.44 -4.09 1.30
C SER A 106 0.74 -2.74 0.68
N ASN A 107 1.60 -1.98 1.34
CA ASN A 107 2.08 -0.69 0.88
C ASN A 107 3.22 -0.79 -0.16
N ASN A 108 3.58 -2.00 -0.61
CA ASN A 108 4.68 -2.22 -1.56
C ASN A 108 4.55 -1.38 -2.84
N LEU A 109 3.31 -1.22 -3.36
CA LEU A 109 3.05 -0.40 -4.54
C LEU A 109 3.42 1.06 -4.28
N ILE A 110 2.98 1.61 -3.14
CA ILE A 110 3.27 2.98 -2.72
C ILE A 110 4.77 3.17 -2.48
N GLU A 111 5.42 2.22 -1.79
CA GLU A 111 6.87 2.26 -1.55
C GLU A 111 7.68 2.24 -2.85
N ASN A 112 7.22 1.47 -3.85
CA ASN A 112 7.85 1.45 -5.17
C ASN A 112 7.61 2.78 -5.92
N SER A 113 6.41 3.34 -5.89
CA SER A 113 6.09 4.63 -6.54
C SER A 113 6.84 5.81 -5.93
N ILE A 114 7.07 5.83 -4.61
CA ILE A 114 7.82 6.91 -3.95
C ILE A 114 9.35 6.72 -4.03
N ARG A 115 9.84 5.51 -4.34
CA ARG A 115 11.28 5.21 -4.37
C ARG A 115 12.09 6.14 -5.30
N PRO A 116 11.66 6.45 -6.53
CA PRO A 116 12.39 7.38 -7.40
C PRO A 116 12.59 8.75 -6.76
N PHE A 117 11.57 9.25 -6.03
CA PHE A 117 11.66 10.50 -5.29
C PHE A 117 12.65 10.39 -4.12
N THR A 118 12.58 9.33 -3.31
CA THR A 118 13.46 9.16 -2.14
C THR A 118 14.92 8.90 -2.52
N VAL A 119 15.18 8.30 -3.68
CA VAL A 119 16.53 8.17 -4.24
C VAL A 119 16.98 9.50 -4.85
N GLY A 120 16.12 10.17 -5.61
CA GLY A 120 16.40 11.47 -6.22
C GLY A 120 16.81 12.52 -5.20
N ARG A 121 16.03 12.70 -4.12
CA ARG A 121 16.32 13.70 -3.07
C ARG A 121 17.72 13.55 -2.45
N ARG A 122 18.26 12.32 -2.38
CA ARG A 122 19.61 12.07 -1.86
C ARG A 122 20.69 12.60 -2.81
N ASN A 123 20.39 12.66 -4.11
CA ASN A 123 21.32 13.03 -5.17
C ASN A 123 21.11 14.46 -5.69
N TRP A 124 20.06 15.15 -5.26
CA TRP A 124 19.80 16.54 -5.65
C TRP A 124 20.66 17.51 -4.83
N LEU A 125 21.51 18.28 -5.52
CA LEU A 125 22.39 19.31 -4.93
C LEU A 125 21.63 20.33 -4.07
N PHE A 126 20.37 20.61 -4.41
CA PHE A 126 19.53 21.60 -3.73
C PHE A 126 18.15 21.00 -3.43
N SER A 127 18.05 20.27 -2.31
CA SER A 127 16.78 19.83 -1.74
C SER A 127 16.78 20.06 -0.23
N GLY A 128 15.98 20.99 0.27
CA GLY A 128 16.05 21.37 1.68
C GLY A 128 14.96 22.30 2.21
N SER A 129 14.03 22.76 1.37
CA SER A 129 12.91 23.59 1.84
C SER A 129 11.61 22.79 1.91
N PRO A 130 10.77 23.01 2.94
CA PRO A 130 9.43 22.40 3.01
C PRO A 130 8.56 22.73 1.78
N ARG A 131 8.69 23.95 1.23
CA ARG A 131 7.99 24.37 0.00
C ARG A 131 8.42 23.53 -1.20
N GLY A 132 9.72 23.26 -1.36
CA GLY A 132 10.23 22.41 -2.44
C GLY A 132 9.78 20.96 -2.30
N ALA A 133 9.72 20.44 -1.07
CA ALA A 133 9.19 19.10 -0.79
C ALA A 133 7.70 19.00 -1.15
N ALA A 134 6.88 19.99 -0.78
CA ALA A 134 5.46 20.05 -1.12
C ALA A 134 5.23 20.12 -2.64
N ALA A 135 5.94 21.02 -3.34
CA ALA A 135 5.86 21.13 -4.80
C ALA A 135 6.23 19.81 -5.51
N SER A 136 7.30 19.15 -5.04
CA SER A 136 7.71 17.86 -5.58
C SER A 136 6.66 16.79 -5.35
N ALA A 137 6.09 16.71 -4.13
CA ALA A 137 5.06 15.73 -3.81
C ALA A 137 3.83 15.88 -4.72
N ILE A 138 3.42 17.11 -5.03
CA ILE A 138 2.32 17.39 -5.97
C ILE A 138 2.65 16.86 -7.36
N VAL A 139 3.80 17.23 -7.92
CA VAL A 139 4.19 16.82 -9.28
C VAL A 139 4.31 15.31 -9.40
N TYR A 140 4.98 14.66 -8.44
CA TYR A 140 5.10 13.19 -8.44
C TYR A 140 3.75 12.50 -8.27
N SER A 141 2.83 13.07 -7.49
CA SER A 141 1.47 12.52 -7.37
C SER A 141 0.73 12.54 -8.70
N ILE A 142 0.81 13.64 -9.45
CA ILE A 142 0.20 13.74 -10.79
C ILE A 142 0.83 12.72 -11.75
N VAL A 143 2.15 12.62 -11.77
CA VAL A 143 2.89 11.68 -12.63
C VAL A 143 2.59 10.22 -12.30
N GLU A 144 2.62 9.84 -11.02
CA GLU A 144 2.32 8.46 -10.60
C GLU A 144 0.85 8.12 -10.85
N THR A 145 -0.08 9.06 -10.67
CA THR A 145 -1.49 8.85 -11.01
C THR A 145 -1.67 8.61 -12.51
N ALA A 146 -0.98 9.38 -13.37
CA ALA A 146 -1.00 9.17 -14.82
C ALA A 146 -0.49 7.77 -15.20
N LYS A 147 0.64 7.33 -14.61
CA LYS A 147 1.21 5.99 -14.86
C LYS A 147 0.28 4.87 -14.43
N VAL A 148 -0.35 4.98 -13.24
CA VAL A 148 -1.30 3.97 -12.73
C VAL A 148 -2.53 3.87 -13.62
N ASN A 149 -2.93 4.96 -14.27
CA ASN A 149 -4.00 4.98 -15.28
C ASN A 149 -3.53 4.59 -16.70
N GLY A 150 -2.28 4.16 -16.86
CA GLY A 150 -1.74 3.71 -18.15
C GLY A 150 -1.46 4.82 -19.16
N LEU A 151 -1.33 6.07 -18.71
CA LEU A 151 -1.02 7.21 -19.57
C LEU A 151 0.49 7.44 -19.69
N ASN A 152 0.92 7.98 -20.82
CA ASN A 152 2.23 8.60 -20.98
C ASN A 152 2.28 9.90 -20.17
N PRO A 153 3.13 10.00 -19.12
CA PRO A 153 3.11 11.17 -18.22
C PRO A 153 3.45 12.49 -18.92
N TYR A 154 4.30 12.46 -19.95
CA TYR A 154 4.65 13.65 -20.71
C TYR A 154 3.45 14.17 -21.51
N LYS A 155 2.75 13.26 -22.23
CA LYS A 155 1.54 13.64 -22.98
C LYS A 155 0.46 14.19 -22.03
N TYR A 156 0.24 13.52 -20.90
CA TYR A 156 -0.74 13.95 -19.92
C TYR A 156 -0.42 15.32 -19.33
N LEU A 157 0.82 15.57 -18.90
CA LEU A 157 1.22 16.90 -18.41
C LEU A 157 1.08 17.97 -19.50
N LYS A 158 1.45 17.66 -20.75
CA LYS A 158 1.27 18.59 -21.88
C LYS A 158 -0.20 18.92 -22.09
N PHE A 159 -1.08 17.92 -22.07
CA PHE A 159 -2.52 18.09 -22.20
C PHE A 159 -3.06 19.00 -21.09
N VAL A 160 -2.78 18.67 -19.83
CA VAL A 160 -3.23 19.48 -18.68
C VAL A 160 -2.72 20.92 -18.78
N PHE A 161 -1.44 21.13 -19.11
CA PHE A 161 -0.90 22.49 -19.23
C PHE A 161 -1.39 23.27 -20.45
N SER A 162 -1.91 22.59 -21.49
CA SER A 162 -2.44 23.26 -22.69
C SER A 162 -3.92 23.56 -22.56
N GLU A 163 -4.70 22.64 -21.99
CA GLU A 163 -6.16 22.68 -22.04
C GLU A 163 -6.82 23.16 -20.73
N LEU A 164 -6.12 23.05 -19.59
CA LEU A 164 -6.64 23.50 -18.30
C LEU A 164 -6.62 25.04 -18.11
N PRO A 165 -5.66 25.81 -18.66
CA PRO A 165 -5.68 27.26 -18.53
C PRO A 165 -6.96 27.88 -19.10
N GLY A 166 -7.65 28.69 -18.29
CA GLY A 166 -8.91 29.34 -18.69
C GLY A 166 -10.18 28.58 -18.31
N VAL A 167 -10.04 27.32 -17.86
CA VAL A 167 -11.15 26.55 -17.27
C VAL A 167 -11.48 27.13 -15.89
N GLN A 168 -12.75 27.43 -15.64
CA GLN A 168 -13.20 28.01 -14.37
C GLN A 168 -13.37 26.96 -13.25
N PHE A 169 -12.42 26.04 -13.13
CA PHE A 169 -12.53 24.92 -12.18
C PHE A 169 -12.50 25.34 -10.72
N GLU A 170 -12.02 26.54 -10.40
CA GLU A 170 -12.10 27.09 -9.02
C GLU A 170 -13.55 27.41 -8.62
N GLN A 171 -14.40 27.78 -9.58
CA GLN A 171 -15.82 28.08 -9.39
C GLN A 171 -16.69 26.84 -9.66
N HIS A 172 -16.24 26.01 -10.60
CA HIS A 172 -16.90 24.80 -11.10
C HIS A 172 -15.95 23.59 -11.05
N PRO A 173 -15.68 23.02 -9.87
CA PRO A 173 -14.74 21.91 -9.70
C PRO A 173 -15.07 20.68 -10.55
N GLU A 174 -16.34 20.50 -10.91
CA GLU A 174 -16.82 19.44 -11.80
C GLU A 174 -16.14 19.45 -13.18
N PHE A 175 -15.67 20.60 -13.65
CA PHE A 175 -14.94 20.69 -14.92
C PHE A 175 -13.61 19.96 -14.89
N LEU A 176 -13.05 19.66 -13.70
CA LEU A 176 -11.83 18.86 -13.62
C LEU A 176 -12.03 17.44 -14.13
N GLU A 177 -13.24 16.88 -14.07
CA GLU A 177 -13.52 15.49 -14.50
C GLU A 177 -13.12 15.22 -15.95
N ASP A 178 -13.17 16.24 -16.82
CA ASP A 178 -12.76 16.15 -18.21
C ASP A 178 -11.23 16.06 -18.39
N TYR A 179 -10.47 16.42 -17.35
CA TYR A 179 -9.01 16.43 -17.34
C TYR A 179 -8.41 15.30 -16.51
N LEU A 180 -9.24 14.54 -15.78
CA LEU A 180 -8.75 13.46 -14.92
C LEU A 180 -8.22 12.29 -15.74
N PRO A 181 -7.22 11.55 -15.22
CA PRO A 181 -6.49 10.58 -16.02
C PRO A 181 -7.33 9.35 -16.39
N TRP A 182 -8.50 9.15 -15.79
CA TRP A 182 -9.45 8.09 -16.13
C TRP A 182 -10.50 8.51 -17.17
N ASN A 183 -10.53 9.79 -17.58
CA ASN A 183 -11.45 10.26 -18.61
C ASN A 183 -11.16 9.59 -19.96
N ASN A 184 -12.21 9.23 -20.71
CA ASN A 184 -12.09 8.51 -21.97
C ASN A 184 -11.30 9.27 -23.04
N GLU A 185 -11.48 10.59 -23.13
CA GLU A 185 -10.77 11.43 -24.11
C GLU A 185 -9.30 11.56 -23.75
N VAL A 186 -9.01 11.83 -22.47
CA VAL A 186 -7.64 11.84 -21.94
C VAL A 186 -6.93 10.51 -22.21
N GLN A 187 -7.63 9.40 -21.99
CA GLN A 187 -7.13 8.04 -22.27
C GLN A 187 -6.81 7.81 -23.75
N GLN A 188 -7.56 8.40 -24.68
CA GLN A 188 -7.29 8.30 -26.12
C GLN A 188 -6.09 9.17 -26.52
N LEU A 189 -6.01 10.40 -25.99
CA LEU A 189 -4.98 11.37 -26.35
C LEU A 189 -3.61 11.05 -25.71
N CYS A 190 -3.62 10.54 -24.48
CA CYS A 190 -2.43 10.48 -23.63
C CYS A 190 -1.84 9.07 -23.44
N LYS A 191 -2.41 8.01 -24.02
CA LYS A 191 -1.77 6.68 -24.04
C LYS A 191 -0.46 6.66 -24.83
#